data_AF-R6N4H0-F1
#
_entry.id   AF-R6N4H0-F1
#
_cell.length_a   1.000
_cell.length_b   1.000
_cell.length_c   1.000
_cell.angle_alpha   90.00
_cell.angle_beta   90.00
_cell.angle_gamma   90.00
#
_symmetry.space_group_name_H-M   'P 1'
#
loop_
_entity.id
_entity.type
_entity.pdbx_description
1 polymer ?
#
loop_
_entity_poly.entity_id
_entity_poly.type
_entity_poly.pdbx_seq_one_letter_code
_entity_poly.pdbx_strand_id
1 'polypeptide(L)'
;MQNTEFLNSGLTEYSILVIIKKLCAVIVDSEANISDERKVKYLHRLASYQIKGEEGKDILQCYHVLTHTDIRYLLCFAIGMEYGDIQTLFHIEKKTIYSVRYRIRKKLKKAGRDNVVAPLTG
;
A
#
# COMPACT_ATOMS: atom_id res chain seq x y z
N MET A 1 2.78 -3.49 -30.43
CA MET A 1 3.35 -3.74 -29.09
C MET A 1 3.05 -2.62 -28.09
N GLN A 2 3.04 -1.33 -28.47
CA GLN A 2 2.74 -0.21 -27.54
C GLN A 2 1.33 -0.24 -26.90
N ASN A 3 0.30 -0.71 -27.61
CA ASN A 3 -1.07 -0.75 -27.07
C ASN A 3 -1.24 -1.70 -25.88
N THR A 4 -0.51 -2.83 -25.87
CA THR A 4 -0.64 -3.85 -24.82
C THR A 4 0.01 -3.41 -23.51
N GLU A 5 1.14 -2.70 -23.57
CA GLU A 5 1.79 -2.10 -22.39
C GLU A 5 0.96 -0.97 -21.79
N PHE A 6 0.35 -0.12 -22.62
CA PHE A 6 -0.58 0.92 -22.17
C PHE A 6 -1.82 0.32 -21.49
N LEU A 7 -2.44 -0.70 -22.09
CA LEU A 7 -3.59 -1.41 -21.50
C LEU A 7 -3.23 -2.08 -20.17
N ASN A 8 -2.06 -2.73 -20.08
CA ASN A 8 -1.59 -3.36 -18.86
C ASN A 8 -1.29 -2.34 -17.75
N SER A 9 -0.78 -1.15 -18.11
CA SER A 9 -0.56 -0.07 -17.14
C SER A 9 -1.87 0.50 -16.58
N GLY A 10 -2.89 0.69 -17.42
CA GLY A 10 -4.20 1.20 -17.01
C GLY A 10 -4.99 0.22 -16.14
N LEU A 11 -4.95 -1.08 -16.45
CA LEU A 11 -5.57 -2.12 -15.61
C LEU A 11 -4.87 -2.27 -14.26
N THR A 12 -3.56 -2.07 -14.22
CA THR A 12 -2.77 -2.07 -12.98
C THR A 12 -3.13 -0.87 -12.11
N GLU A 13 -3.18 0.33 -12.69
CA GLU A 13 -3.63 1.55 -12.01
C GLU A 13 -5.04 1.37 -11.42
N TYR A 14 -5.98 0.85 -12.21
CA TYR A 14 -7.33 0.56 -11.75
C TYR A 14 -7.34 -0.44 -10.59
N SER A 15 -6.51 -1.49 -10.66
CA SER A 15 -6.42 -2.47 -9.58
C SER A 15 -5.91 -1.86 -8.27
N ILE A 16 -4.94 -0.95 -8.34
CA ILE A 16 -4.45 -0.21 -7.17
C ILE A 16 -5.55 0.71 -6.61
N LEU A 17 -6.31 1.41 -7.47
CA LEU A 17 -7.45 2.23 -7.05
C LEU A 17 -8.51 1.41 -6.31
N VAL A 18 -8.80 0.19 -6.78
CA VAL A 18 -9.71 -0.74 -6.09
C VAL A 18 -9.15 -1.13 -4.72
N ILE A 19 -7.84 -1.35 -4.59
CA ILE A 19 -7.20 -1.65 -3.30
C ILE A 19 -7.29 -0.44 -2.35
N ILE A 20 -7.02 0.78 -2.83
CA ILE A 20 -7.16 2.02 -2.06
C ILE A 20 -8.61 2.18 -1.58
N LYS A 21 -9.60 2.02 -2.47
CA LYS A 21 -11.02 2.13 -2.12
C LYS A 21 -11.41 1.12 -1.03
N LYS A 22 -10.94 -0.12 -1.14
CA LYS A 22 -11.16 -1.14 -0.10
C LYS A 22 -10.48 -0.76 1.21
N LEU A 23 -9.26 -0.24 1.18
CA LEU A 23 -8.55 0.21 2.38
C LEU A 23 -9.28 1.38 3.06
N CYS A 24 -9.76 2.36 2.31
CA CYS A 24 -10.60 3.45 2.83
C CYS A 24 -11.84 2.91 3.56
N ALA A 25 -12.50 1.90 2.98
CA ALA A 25 -13.67 1.27 3.60
C ALA A 25 -13.34 0.63 4.96
N VAL A 26 -12.18 -0.04 5.10
CA VAL A 26 -11.77 -0.61 6.39
C VAL A 26 -11.36 0.49 7.38
N ILE A 27 -10.77 1.60 6.92
CA ILE A 27 -10.41 2.72 7.80
C ILE A 27 -11.64 3.41 8.39
N VAL A 28 -12.69 3.62 7.59
CA VAL A 28 -13.93 4.26 8.07
C VAL A 28 -14.80 3.34 8.91
N ASP A 29 -14.49 2.05 8.96
CA ASP A 29 -15.25 1.09 9.75
C ASP A 29 -15.33 1.53 11.21
N SER A 30 -16.53 1.55 11.78
CA SER A 30 -16.75 1.94 13.18
C SER A 30 -16.14 0.94 14.15
N GLU A 31 -15.97 -0.32 13.75
CA GLU A 31 -15.33 -1.36 14.56
C GLU A 31 -13.79 -1.25 14.55
N ALA A 32 -13.22 -0.50 13.60
CA ALA A 32 -11.81 -0.17 13.63
C ALA A 32 -11.56 0.78 14.81
N ASN A 33 -10.96 0.24 15.88
CA ASN A 33 -10.55 0.95 17.10
C ASN A 33 -9.37 1.91 16.83
N ILE A 34 -9.61 2.89 15.96
CA ILE A 34 -8.72 3.97 15.56
C ILE A 34 -9.49 5.27 15.81
N SER A 35 -8.86 6.26 16.44
CA SER A 35 -9.49 7.55 16.70
C SER A 35 -9.91 8.25 15.39
N ASP A 36 -11.04 8.96 15.41
CA ASP A 36 -11.57 9.67 14.23
C ASP A 36 -10.55 10.65 13.61
N GLU A 37 -9.77 11.34 14.44
CA GLU A 37 -8.69 12.23 13.98
C GLU A 37 -7.65 11.50 13.12
N ARG A 38 -7.26 10.29 13.54
CA ARG A 38 -6.32 9.44 12.79
C ARG A 38 -6.97 8.87 11.54
N LYS A 39 -8.25 8.45 11.60
CA LYS A 39 -9.01 8.02 10.41
C LYS A 39 -9.04 9.12 9.34
N VAL A 40 -9.41 10.34 9.72
CA VAL A 40 -9.43 11.51 8.82
C VAL A 40 -8.04 11.78 8.24
N LYS A 41 -6.99 11.75 9.06
CA LYS A 41 -5.60 11.92 8.62
C LYS A 41 -5.20 10.88 7.56
N TYR A 42 -5.51 9.60 7.79
CA TYR A 42 -5.16 8.52 6.86
C TYR A 42 -5.95 8.62 5.55
N LEU A 43 -7.25 8.93 5.61
CA LEU A 43 -8.08 9.13 4.43
C LEU A 43 -7.60 10.33 3.60
N HIS A 44 -7.24 11.44 4.23
CA HIS A 44 -6.68 12.59 3.54
C HIS A 44 -5.38 12.24 2.82
N ARG A 45 -4.48 11.51 3.48
CA ARG A 45 -3.22 11.05 2.87
C ARG A 45 -3.46 10.07 1.71
N LEU A 46 -4.41 9.14 1.84
CA LEU A 46 -4.80 8.24 0.75
C LEU A 46 -5.44 8.98 -0.42
N ALA A 47 -6.28 9.98 -0.17
CA ALA A 47 -6.88 10.81 -1.22
C ALA A 47 -5.83 11.67 -1.94
N SER A 48 -4.80 12.10 -1.21
CA SER A 48 -3.66 12.82 -1.76
C SER A 48 -2.65 11.91 -2.47
N TYR A 49 -2.80 10.58 -2.36
CA TYR A 49 -1.90 9.62 -2.95
C TYR A 49 -2.08 9.57 -4.46
N GLN A 50 -1.15 10.18 -5.18
CA GLN A 50 -1.16 10.19 -6.64
C GLN A 50 -0.46 8.93 -7.17
N ILE A 51 -1.22 8.01 -7.77
CA ILE A 51 -0.66 6.78 -8.38
C ILE A 51 0.36 7.11 -9.48
N LYS A 52 0.23 8.27 -10.14
CA LYS A 52 1.18 8.76 -11.14
C LYS A 52 2.28 9.66 -10.56
N GLY A 53 2.24 9.95 -9.26
CA GLY A 53 3.32 10.61 -8.52
C GLY A 53 4.51 9.67 -8.28
N GLU A 54 5.58 10.17 -7.69
CA GLU A 54 6.81 9.38 -7.46
C GLU A 54 6.54 8.12 -6.63
N GLU A 55 5.80 8.23 -5.52
CA GLU A 55 5.44 7.10 -4.65
C GLU A 55 4.52 6.07 -5.36
N GLY A 56 3.62 6.54 -6.22
CA GLY A 56 2.69 5.68 -6.94
C GLY A 56 3.36 4.88 -8.08
N LYS A 57 4.34 5.48 -8.76
CA LYS A 57 5.13 4.83 -9.81
C LYS A 57 5.87 3.61 -9.28
N ASP A 58 6.36 3.69 -8.06
CA ASP A 58 7.07 2.62 -7.37
C ASP A 58 6.20 1.37 -7.17
N ILE A 59 4.95 1.55 -6.74
CA ILE A 59 3.98 0.45 -6.61
C ILE A 59 3.60 -0.10 -7.98
N LEU A 60 3.37 0.75 -8.99
CA LEU A 60 3.05 0.33 -10.35
C LEU A 60 4.13 -0.57 -10.96
N GLN A 61 5.41 -0.17 -10.84
CA GLN A 61 6.54 -0.91 -11.39
C GLN A 61 6.72 -2.29 -10.74
N CYS A 62 6.29 -2.43 -9.49
CA CYS A 62 6.45 -3.66 -8.71
C CYS A 62 5.16 -4.48 -8.60
N TYR A 63 4.06 -4.02 -9.19
CA TYR A 63 2.74 -4.63 -9.02
C TYR A 63 2.72 -6.14 -9.32
N HIS A 64 3.39 -6.56 -10.40
CA HIS A 64 3.43 -7.96 -10.84
C HIS A 64 4.14 -8.92 -9.87
N VAL A 65 4.99 -8.42 -8.97
CA VAL A 65 5.67 -9.24 -7.94
C VAL A 65 5.03 -9.14 -6.55
N LEU A 66 4.05 -8.24 -6.38
CA LEU A 66 3.39 -7.97 -5.11
C LEU A 66 1.99 -8.60 -5.09
N THR A 67 1.59 -9.10 -3.91
CA THR A 67 0.19 -9.49 -3.71
C THR A 67 -0.66 -8.26 -3.38
N HIS A 68 -1.98 -8.36 -3.54
CA HIS A 68 -2.90 -7.30 -3.10
C HIS A 68 -2.71 -6.96 -1.62
N THR A 69 -2.44 -7.98 -0.79
CA THR A 69 -2.11 -7.79 0.63
C THR A 69 -0.82 -6.99 0.79
N ASP A 70 0.25 -7.33 0.07
CA ASP A 70 1.51 -6.57 0.13
C ASP A 70 1.29 -5.09 -0.26
N ILE A 71 0.48 -4.82 -1.29
CA ILE A 71 0.13 -3.46 -1.72
C ILE A 71 -0.65 -2.70 -0.63
N ARG A 72 -1.60 -3.35 0.07
CA ARG A 72 -2.29 -2.72 1.21
C ARG A 72 -1.32 -2.28 2.30
N TYR A 73 -0.38 -3.15 2.68
CA TYR A 73 0.63 -2.80 3.69
C TYR A 73 1.54 -1.66 3.21
N LEU A 74 1.96 -1.68 1.94
CA LEU A 74 2.75 -0.59 1.36
C LEU A 74 1.99 0.74 1.40
N LEU A 75 0.69 0.75 1.07
CA LEU A 75 -0.13 1.95 1.17
C LEU A 75 -0.24 2.45 2.61
N CYS A 76 -0.42 1.55 3.60
CA CYS A 76 -0.42 1.92 5.01
C CYS A 76 0.92 2.54 5.43
N PHE A 77 2.06 2.00 4.97
CA PHE A 77 3.37 2.56 5.27
C PHE A 77 3.58 3.91 4.58
N ALA A 78 3.20 4.04 3.31
CA ALA A 78 3.34 5.26 2.52
C ALA A 78 2.58 6.44 3.15
N ILE A 79 1.37 6.19 3.66
CA ILE A 79 0.59 7.23 4.36
C ILE A 79 1.03 7.43 5.82
N GLY A 80 2.11 6.78 6.27
CA GLY A 80 2.63 6.89 7.64
C GLY A 80 1.60 6.45 8.69
N MET A 81 0.90 5.35 8.44
CA MET A 81 -0.04 4.76 9.39
C MET A 81 0.71 4.11 10.57
N GLU A 82 0.22 4.36 11.78
CA GLU A 82 0.82 3.79 12.99
C GLU A 82 0.71 2.27 13.01
N TYR A 83 1.75 1.60 13.50
CA TYR A 83 1.78 0.13 13.54
C TYR A 83 0.67 -0.45 14.43
N GLY A 84 0.25 0.26 15.47
CA GLY A 84 -0.92 -0.14 16.27
C GLY A 84 -2.22 -0.10 15.47
N ASP A 85 -2.39 0.91 14.63
CA ASP A 85 -3.58 1.04 13.78
C ASP A 85 -3.58 0.00 12.64
N ILE A 86 -2.41 -0.29 12.05
CA ILE A 86 -2.22 -1.40 11.09
C ILE A 86 -2.58 -2.74 11.75
N GLN A 87 -2.15 -2.92 13.01
CA GLN A 87 -2.46 -4.12 13.78
C GLN A 87 -3.98 -4.30 13.94
N THR A 88 -4.67 -3.23 14.34
CA THR A 88 -6.13 -3.20 14.48
C THR A 88 -6.83 -3.46 13.14
N LEU A 89 -6.44 -2.76 12.07
CA LEU A 89 -7.05 -2.86 10.74
C LEU A 89 -6.98 -4.25 10.12
N PHE A 90 -5.90 -4.98 10.36
CA PHE A 90 -5.69 -6.30 9.77
C PHE A 90 -5.88 -7.46 10.75
N HIS A 91 -6.26 -7.17 12.00
CA HIS A 91 -6.40 -8.18 13.07
C HIS A 91 -5.19 -9.10 13.19
N ILE A 92 -3.99 -8.51 13.20
CA ILE A 92 -2.72 -9.25 13.29
C ILE A 92 -2.00 -8.97 14.60
N GLU A 93 -0.88 -9.64 14.83
CA GLU A 93 0.07 -9.26 15.87
C GLU A 93 1.07 -8.22 15.34
N LYS A 94 1.58 -7.36 16.23
CA LYS A 94 2.62 -6.37 15.89
C LYS A 94 3.86 -7.00 15.24
N LYS A 95 4.27 -8.20 15.66
CA LYS A 95 5.41 -8.93 15.08
C LYS A 95 5.21 -9.25 13.59
N THR A 96 3.96 -9.45 13.17
CA THR A 96 3.59 -9.76 11.79
C THR A 96 3.92 -8.59 10.86
N ILE A 97 3.83 -7.35 11.33
CA ILE A 97 4.17 -6.14 10.55
C ILE A 97 5.63 -6.19 10.09
N TYR A 98 6.55 -6.55 10.99
CA TYR A 98 7.97 -6.70 10.65
C TYR A 98 8.22 -7.83 9.66
N SER A 99 7.54 -8.97 9.83
CA SER A 99 7.61 -10.10 8.90
C SER A 99 7.08 -9.74 7.51
N VAL A 100 5.99 -8.98 7.43
CA VAL A 100 5.45 -8.47 6.16
C VAL A 100 6.43 -7.50 5.51
N ARG A 101 6.97 -6.54 6.27
CA ARG A 101 8.01 -5.60 5.80
C ARG A 101 9.21 -6.37 5.22
N TYR A 102 9.73 -7.36 5.95
CA TYR A 102 10.81 -8.22 5.47
C TYR A 102 10.44 -8.99 4.19
N ARG A 103 9.26 -9.60 4.14
CA ARG A 103 8.80 -10.36 2.96
C ARG A 103 8.72 -9.47 1.72
N ILE A 104 8.13 -8.28 1.85
CA ILE A 104 8.00 -7.31 0.74
C ILE A 104 9.38 -6.89 0.25
N ARG A 105 10.30 -6.53 1.16
CA ARG A 105 11.70 -6.23 0.84
C ARG A 105 12.37 -7.36 0.06
N LYS A 106 12.21 -8.60 0.53
CA LYS A 106 12.79 -9.79 -0.11
C LYS A 106 12.23 -10.02 -1.52
N LYS A 107 10.94 -9.77 -1.75
CA LYS A 107 10.31 -9.86 -3.09
C LYS A 107 10.88 -8.80 -4.04
N LEU A 108 10.95 -7.56 -3.58
CA LEU A 108 11.46 -6.44 -4.38
C LEU A 108 12.94 -6.61 -4.73
N LYS A 109 13.75 -7.10 -3.78
CA LYS A 109 15.15 -7.47 -4.03
C LYS A 109 15.31 -8.51 -5.12
N LYS A 110 14.52 -9.58 -5.06
CA LYS A 110 14.52 -10.63 -6.09
C LYS A 110 14.12 -10.10 -7.47
N ALA A 111 13.34 -9.02 -7.53
CA ALA A 111 12.93 -8.37 -8.76
C ALA A 111 13.90 -7.27 -9.24
N GLY A 112 15.02 -7.04 -8.55
CA GLY A 112 15.96 -5.96 -8.87
C GLY A 112 15.41 -4.56 -8.60
N ARG A 113 14.51 -4.40 -7.63
CA ARG A 113 13.81 -3.15 -7.29
C ARG A 113 14.15 -2.63 -5.88
N ASP A 114 15.38 -2.81 -5.43
CA ASP A 114 15.82 -2.42 -4.07
C ASP A 114 15.64 -0.92 -3.77
N ASN A 115 15.75 -0.07 -4.78
CA ASN A 115 15.69 1.40 -4.64
C ASN A 115 14.29 1.94 -4.32
N VAL A 116 13.24 1.14 -4.60
CA VAL A 116 11.81 1.45 -4.40
C VAL A 116 11.41 1.33 -2.91
N VAL A 117 12.23 0.63 -2.12
CA VAL A 117 11.91 0.18 -0.76
C VAL A 117 12.17 1.23 0.32
N ALA A 118 13.23 2.02 0.15
CA ALA A 118 13.71 2.93 1.18
C ALA A 118 12.68 4.01 1.58
N PRO A 119 11.92 4.63 0.65
CA PRO A 119 10.94 5.66 0.99
C PRO A 119 9.65 5.06 1.56
N LEU A 120 9.18 3.94 1.02
CA LEU A 120 7.85 3.39 1.28
C LEU A 120 7.77 2.48 2.50
N THR A 121 8.89 2.22 3.16
CA THR A 121 8.91 1.32 4.33
C THR A 121 9.52 1.93 5.56
N GLY A 122 9.92 3.21 5.59
CA GLY A 122 10.56 3.89 6.73
C GLY A 122 10.03 3.47 8.10
#